data_AF-V8PBB3-F1
#
_entry.id   AF-V8PBB3-F1
#
_cell.length_a   1.000
_cell.length_b   1.000
_cell.length_c   1.000
_cell.angle_alpha   90.00
_cell.angle_beta   90.00
_cell.angle_gamma   90.00
#
_symmetry.space_group_name_H-M   'P 1'
#
loop_
_entity.id
_entity.type
_entity.pdbx_description
1 polymer ?
#
loop_
_entity_poly.entity_id
_entity_poly.type
_entity_poly.pdbx_seq_one_letter_code
_entity_poly.pdbx_strand_id
1 'polypeptide(L)'
;SDEAFSKVNLNYRTENGLSLLHLCCICNGHKTHIRTLMLKGLRPSRLTRNGFTALHLAAYKDNAELLTALLHSGADVQQVGYGALTALHIATIAGHHEAVDILLQHGAYVNVQDAVFFTPLHIAAYYGHEQVTRLLLKCGADVNVSGEVGDRPLHLASAKGFLNVAKLLMEEGTKADVNAQDNEDHVPLHFCSRFGHQDIVRFLLQSNFEVQSHVVNIYGDTPLHLACYNGKFEVVKELIQLSGTESLTKENIFSETAFHSACTYGKNIELVKFLLDQNVMSLNHQGRDGHTGLHSACYHGHIRLVQFLLDNGADMNLVASDSSRSSGEKDEQTCLMWAYEKGHDAIVTLLKHYKRPQDESPCNEYSLPGGDGSYVSVPSPLGKIKSMTKEKADVLLLRAGLPSHFHLQLSEIEFHEIIGSGSFGKVYKGRCRNKIVAIKRYRANTYCSKSDVDMFCREVSILCRLNHPCVIQFVGACLDDPSQFAIVTQYISGGSLFSLLHEQKRNLDLQSKLIIAVDVAKGMEYLHNLTQPIIHRDLNRYIAVDNAQIINHNSET
;
A
#
# COMPACT_ATOMS: atom_id res chain seq x y z
N SER A 1 -51.88 10.26 -19.46
CA SER A 1 -53.01 11.10 -19.90
C SER A 1 -52.96 12.44 -19.18
N ASP A 2 -53.50 13.50 -19.79
CA ASP A 2 -53.59 14.83 -19.16
C ASP A 2 -54.35 14.80 -17.82
N GLU A 3 -55.28 13.86 -17.68
CA GLU A 3 -56.07 13.63 -16.48
C GLU A 3 -55.28 12.98 -15.32
N ALA A 4 -54.28 12.14 -15.62
CA ALA A 4 -53.35 11.64 -14.61
C ALA A 4 -52.38 12.75 -14.17
N PHE A 5 -51.95 13.61 -15.11
CA PHE A 5 -51.00 14.69 -14.87
C PHE A 5 -51.60 15.90 -14.13
N SER A 6 -52.92 16.15 -14.20
CA SER A 6 -53.59 17.18 -13.39
C SER A 6 -53.62 16.86 -11.88
N LYS A 7 -53.47 15.58 -11.53
CA LYS A 7 -53.39 15.08 -10.14
C LYS A 7 -51.96 14.99 -9.61
N VAL A 8 -50.94 15.29 -10.43
CA VAL A 8 -49.53 15.12 -10.06
C VAL A 8 -49.09 16.26 -9.13
N ASN A 9 -48.66 15.88 -7.92
CA ASN A 9 -48.05 16.80 -6.98
C ASN A 9 -46.64 17.22 -7.47
N LEU A 10 -46.51 18.46 -7.97
CA LEU A 10 -45.25 19.02 -8.49
C LEU A 10 -44.14 19.17 -7.42
N ASN A 11 -44.53 19.14 -6.15
CA ASN A 11 -43.63 19.14 -5.00
C ASN A 11 -43.23 17.73 -4.56
N TYR A 12 -43.75 16.68 -5.20
CA TYR A 12 -43.38 15.30 -4.90
C TYR A 12 -41.86 15.10 -4.97
N ARG A 13 -41.33 14.42 -3.95
CA ARG A 13 -39.94 13.98 -3.87
C ARG A 13 -39.90 12.55 -3.39
N THR A 14 -39.01 11.75 -3.99
CA THR A 14 -38.64 10.46 -3.40
C THR A 14 -37.78 10.68 -2.16
N GLU A 15 -37.52 9.61 -1.41
CA GLU A 15 -36.60 9.62 -0.28
C GLU A 15 -35.20 10.11 -0.68
N ASN A 16 -34.74 9.86 -1.90
CA ASN A 16 -33.44 10.35 -2.41
C ASN A 16 -33.49 11.80 -2.93
N GLY A 17 -34.60 12.51 -2.71
CA GLY A 17 -34.80 13.88 -3.18
C GLY A 17 -35.03 13.99 -4.69
N LEU A 18 -35.44 12.92 -5.36
CA LEU A 18 -35.70 12.96 -6.80
C LEU A 18 -37.00 13.72 -7.07
N SER A 19 -36.94 14.75 -7.92
CA SER A 19 -38.11 15.42 -8.44
C SER A 19 -38.72 14.62 -9.59
N LEU A 20 -39.92 14.99 -10.04
CA LEU A 20 -40.53 14.37 -11.22
C LEU A 20 -39.67 14.57 -12.49
N LEU A 21 -38.90 15.67 -12.59
CA LEU A 21 -37.95 15.84 -13.69
C LEU A 21 -36.80 14.82 -13.60
N HIS A 22 -36.29 14.55 -12.39
CA HIS A 22 -35.27 13.50 -12.18
C HIS A 22 -35.82 12.13 -12.57
N LEU A 23 -37.03 11.79 -12.10
CA LEU A 23 -37.69 10.53 -12.42
C LEU A 23 -37.98 10.39 -13.91
N CYS A 24 -38.35 11.49 -14.58
CA CYS A 24 -38.52 11.50 -16.04
C CYS A 24 -37.21 11.11 -16.76
N CYS A 25 -36.05 11.54 -16.28
CA CYS A 25 -34.76 11.17 -16.87
C CYS A 25 -34.37 9.72 -16.55
N ILE A 26 -34.63 9.25 -15.32
CA ILE A 26 -34.28 7.91 -14.87
C ILE A 26 -35.16 6.85 -15.55
N CYS A 27 -36.45 7.13 -15.71
CA CYS A 27 -37.44 6.19 -16.24
C CYS A 27 -37.64 6.29 -17.77
N ASN A 28 -36.68 6.88 -18.51
CA ASN A 28 -36.72 7.03 -19.96
C ASN A 28 -38.01 7.74 -20.46
N GLY A 29 -38.36 8.88 -19.86
CA GLY A 29 -39.41 9.73 -20.40
C GLY A 29 -39.06 10.31 -21.77
N HIS A 30 -39.94 11.17 -22.29
CA HIS A 30 -39.79 11.81 -23.60
C HIS A 30 -39.89 13.33 -23.50
N LYS A 31 -39.58 14.03 -24.60
CA LYS A 31 -39.58 15.52 -24.64
C LYS A 31 -40.88 16.16 -24.17
N THR A 32 -42.03 15.50 -24.40
CA THR A 32 -43.35 15.99 -24.00
C THR A 32 -43.49 16.04 -22.48
N HIS A 33 -42.99 15.02 -21.77
CA HIS A 33 -43.00 15.00 -20.30
C HIS A 33 -42.15 16.14 -19.73
N ILE A 34 -40.94 16.35 -20.26
CA ILE A 34 -40.05 17.45 -19.82
C ILE A 34 -40.73 18.81 -20.02
N ARG A 35 -41.21 19.09 -21.24
CA ARG A 35 -41.88 20.35 -21.57
C ARG A 35 -43.08 20.61 -20.67
N THR A 36 -43.95 19.62 -20.50
CA THR A 36 -45.14 19.75 -19.65
C THR A 36 -44.77 20.01 -18.19
N LEU A 37 -43.81 19.26 -17.63
CA LEU A 37 -43.36 19.45 -16.25
C LEU A 37 -42.76 20.85 -16.03
N MET A 38 -41.97 21.35 -16.99
CA MET A 38 -41.35 22.67 -16.90
C MET A 38 -42.36 23.80 -17.09
N LEU A 39 -43.32 23.68 -18.03
CA LEU A 39 -44.43 24.63 -18.19
C LEU A 39 -45.30 24.73 -16.93
N LYS A 40 -45.43 23.66 -16.17
CA LYS A 40 -46.13 23.63 -14.88
C LYS A 40 -45.31 24.20 -13.72
N GLY A 41 -44.06 24.63 -13.96
CA GLY A 41 -43.23 25.33 -12.98
C GLY A 41 -42.19 24.46 -12.26
N LEU A 42 -41.92 23.22 -12.72
CA LEU A 42 -40.76 22.50 -12.20
C LEU A 42 -39.47 23.15 -12.69
N ARG A 43 -38.64 23.58 -11.73
CA ARG A 43 -37.33 24.16 -12.02
C ARG A 43 -36.34 23.06 -12.41
N PRO A 44 -35.65 23.19 -13.56
CA PRO A 44 -34.63 22.22 -14.00
C PRO A 44 -33.38 22.25 -13.12
N SER A 45 -33.18 23.35 -12.39
CA SER A 45 -32.04 23.57 -11.51
C SER A 45 -32.10 22.88 -10.15
N ARG A 46 -33.18 22.13 -9.88
CA ARG A 46 -33.31 21.40 -8.63
C ARG A 46 -32.28 20.28 -8.57
N LEU A 47 -31.60 20.16 -7.44
CA LEU A 47 -30.64 19.10 -7.17
C LEU A 47 -31.29 17.93 -6.43
N THR A 48 -30.82 16.71 -6.71
CA THR A 48 -31.03 15.53 -5.86
C THR A 48 -30.28 15.67 -4.53
N ARG A 49 -30.50 14.76 -3.57
CA ARG A 49 -29.70 14.72 -2.33
C ARG A 49 -28.20 14.50 -2.61
N ASN A 50 -27.87 13.86 -3.72
CA ASN A 50 -26.50 13.61 -4.16
C ASN A 50 -25.98 14.72 -5.06
N GLY A 51 -26.66 15.87 -5.16
CA GLY A 51 -26.16 17.03 -5.88
C GLY A 51 -26.26 16.94 -7.41
N PHE A 52 -27.22 16.21 -7.99
CA PHE A 52 -27.38 16.13 -9.45
C PHE A 52 -28.66 16.82 -9.92
N THR A 53 -28.62 17.50 -11.06
CA THR A 53 -29.83 18.01 -11.74
C THR A 53 -30.41 16.97 -12.69
N ALA A 54 -31.59 17.24 -13.26
CA ALA A 54 -32.15 16.44 -14.35
C ALA A 54 -31.23 16.40 -15.58
N LEU A 55 -30.53 17.50 -15.87
CA LEU A 55 -29.58 17.57 -16.98
C LEU A 55 -28.38 16.64 -16.77
N HIS A 56 -27.83 16.57 -15.57
CA HIS A 56 -26.77 15.61 -15.23
C HIS A 56 -27.22 14.16 -15.44
N LEU A 57 -28.44 13.82 -15.02
CA LEU A 57 -28.98 12.47 -15.20
C LEU A 57 -29.25 12.14 -16.66
N ALA A 58 -29.75 13.09 -17.46
CA ALA A 58 -29.94 12.92 -18.89
C ALA A 58 -28.58 12.72 -19.61
N ALA A 59 -27.55 13.46 -19.23
CA ALA A 59 -26.19 13.31 -19.73
C ALA A 59 -25.58 11.94 -19.40
N TYR A 60 -25.75 11.47 -18.16
CA TYR A 60 -25.29 10.14 -17.74
C TYR A 60 -26.02 8.99 -18.47
N LYS A 61 -27.26 9.20 -18.90
CA LYS A 61 -28.10 8.19 -19.55
C LYS A 61 -27.94 8.17 -21.07
N ASP A 62 -27.10 9.04 -21.64
CA ASP A 62 -26.92 9.24 -23.09
C ASP A 62 -28.25 9.45 -23.84
N ASN A 63 -29.19 10.16 -23.23
CA ASN A 63 -30.50 10.40 -23.83
C ASN A 63 -30.54 11.78 -24.49
N ALA A 64 -30.15 11.82 -25.78
CA ALA A 64 -30.13 13.03 -26.60
C ALA A 64 -31.47 13.78 -26.58
N GLU A 65 -32.61 13.07 -26.73
CA GLU A 65 -33.94 13.72 -26.74
C GLU A 65 -34.21 14.48 -25.44
N LEU A 66 -33.92 13.86 -24.28
CA LEU A 66 -34.15 14.47 -22.98
C LEU A 66 -33.16 15.59 -22.69
N LEU A 67 -31.89 15.41 -23.06
CA LEU A 67 -30.85 16.42 -22.91
C LEU A 67 -31.24 17.70 -23.67
N THR A 68 -31.55 17.55 -24.96
CA THR A 68 -31.98 18.65 -25.83
C THR A 68 -33.30 19.26 -25.36
N ALA A 69 -34.25 18.46 -24.86
CA ALA A 69 -35.52 18.99 -24.33
C ALA A 69 -35.33 19.82 -23.05
N LEU A 70 -34.45 19.39 -22.13
CA LEU A 70 -34.12 20.13 -20.91
C LEU A 70 -33.43 21.46 -21.25
N LEU A 71 -32.44 21.44 -22.14
CA LEU A 71 -31.69 22.64 -22.55
C LEU A 71 -32.60 23.67 -23.24
N HIS A 72 -33.41 23.26 -24.21
CA HIS A 72 -34.39 24.16 -24.86
C HIS A 72 -35.46 24.70 -23.92
N SER A 73 -35.74 23.99 -22.83
CA SER A 73 -36.73 24.41 -21.84
C SER A 73 -36.12 25.32 -20.75
N GLY A 74 -34.83 25.65 -20.84
CA GLY A 74 -34.15 26.58 -19.93
C GLY A 74 -33.38 25.94 -18.79
N ALA A 75 -32.95 24.68 -18.93
CA ALA A 75 -31.93 24.12 -18.05
C ALA A 75 -30.59 24.85 -18.29
N ASP A 76 -29.93 25.26 -17.20
CA ASP A 76 -28.60 25.88 -17.28
C ASP A 76 -27.55 24.80 -17.57
N VAL A 77 -26.88 24.92 -18.72
CA VAL A 77 -25.85 23.99 -19.19
C VAL A 77 -24.59 24.01 -18.30
N GLN A 78 -24.33 25.14 -17.62
CA GLN A 78 -23.17 25.31 -16.75
C GLN A 78 -23.46 24.96 -15.30
N GLN A 79 -24.69 24.57 -14.97
CA GLN A 79 -25.04 24.30 -13.59
C GLN A 79 -24.19 23.17 -13.03
N VAL A 80 -23.50 23.49 -11.95
CA VAL A 80 -22.68 22.54 -11.21
C VAL A 80 -23.52 21.70 -10.23
N GLY A 81 -23.12 20.45 -10.09
CA GLY A 81 -23.62 19.50 -9.11
C GLY A 81 -22.59 19.17 -8.04
N TYR A 82 -22.62 17.93 -7.56
CA TYR A 82 -21.63 17.40 -6.62
C TYR A 82 -20.21 17.46 -7.21
N GLY A 83 -19.24 17.84 -6.37
CA GLY A 83 -17.84 17.97 -6.79
C GLY A 83 -17.59 19.05 -7.85
N ALA A 84 -18.48 20.04 -7.95
CA ALA A 84 -18.47 21.05 -9.02
C ALA A 84 -18.58 20.47 -10.45
N LEU A 85 -19.03 19.22 -10.59
CA LEU A 85 -19.22 18.60 -11.89
C LEU A 85 -20.40 19.25 -12.63
N THR A 86 -20.22 19.52 -13.90
CA THR A 86 -21.29 19.94 -14.84
C THR A 86 -21.82 18.73 -15.60
N ALA A 87 -22.91 18.91 -16.35
CA ALA A 87 -23.41 17.86 -17.25
C ALA A 87 -22.35 17.41 -18.28
N LEU A 88 -21.48 18.32 -18.72
CA LEU A 88 -20.38 18.02 -19.65
C LEU A 88 -19.36 17.08 -19.02
N HIS A 89 -19.00 17.30 -17.75
CA HIS A 89 -18.14 16.37 -17.02
C HIS A 89 -18.79 15.00 -16.91
N ILE A 90 -20.08 14.91 -16.54
CA ILE A 90 -20.77 13.63 -16.40
C ILE A 90 -20.85 12.85 -17.71
N ALA A 91 -21.21 13.52 -18.82
CA ALA A 91 -21.19 12.90 -20.14
C ALA A 91 -19.79 12.39 -20.52
N THR A 92 -18.75 13.16 -20.17
CA THR A 92 -17.36 12.80 -20.45
C THR A 92 -16.86 11.64 -19.60
N ILE A 93 -17.19 11.57 -18.30
CA ILE A 93 -16.89 10.42 -17.44
C ILE A 93 -17.48 9.14 -18.05
N ALA A 94 -18.73 9.22 -18.51
CA ALA A 94 -19.44 8.10 -19.09
C ALA A 94 -19.02 7.76 -20.53
N GLY A 95 -18.23 8.61 -21.19
CA GLY A 95 -17.77 8.41 -22.58
C GLY A 95 -18.85 8.65 -23.64
N HIS A 96 -19.92 9.36 -23.29
CA HIS A 96 -21.09 9.58 -24.14
C HIS A 96 -20.85 10.70 -25.15
N HIS A 97 -20.32 10.34 -26.33
CA HIS A 97 -19.97 11.29 -27.38
C HIS A 97 -21.15 12.17 -27.83
N GLU A 98 -22.34 11.61 -28.03
CA GLU A 98 -23.52 12.36 -28.47
C GLU A 98 -23.97 13.36 -27.40
N ALA A 99 -24.02 12.95 -26.13
CA ALA A 99 -24.31 13.87 -25.02
C ALA A 99 -23.28 15.01 -24.91
N VAL A 100 -21.98 14.72 -25.08
CA VAL A 100 -20.91 15.73 -25.09
C VAL A 100 -21.13 16.72 -26.24
N ASP A 101 -21.41 16.25 -27.46
CA ASP A 101 -21.65 17.10 -28.64
C ASP A 101 -22.83 18.05 -28.42
N ILE A 102 -23.97 17.53 -27.96
CA ILE A 102 -25.16 18.34 -27.68
C ILE A 102 -24.87 19.41 -26.61
N LEU A 103 -24.15 19.05 -25.54
CA LEU A 103 -23.82 20.01 -24.48
C LEU A 103 -22.90 21.13 -24.99
N LEU A 104 -21.89 20.80 -25.80
CA LEU A 104 -20.99 21.80 -26.39
C LEU A 104 -21.72 22.70 -27.40
N GLN A 105 -22.60 22.14 -28.24
CA GLN A 105 -23.44 22.92 -29.17
C GLN A 105 -24.40 23.87 -28.44
N HIS A 106 -24.81 23.53 -27.22
CA HIS A 106 -25.59 24.39 -26.33
C HIS A 106 -24.74 25.30 -25.43
N GLY A 107 -23.45 25.44 -25.71
CA GLY A 107 -22.59 26.44 -25.08
C GLY A 107 -21.93 26.00 -23.78
N ALA A 108 -21.88 24.69 -23.48
CA ALA A 108 -21.08 24.20 -22.35
C ALA A 108 -19.62 24.67 -22.47
N TYR A 109 -19.03 25.17 -21.38
CA TYR A 109 -17.65 25.65 -21.42
C TYR A 109 -16.70 24.45 -21.52
N VAL A 110 -15.96 24.35 -22.62
CA VAL A 110 -15.08 23.20 -22.91
C VAL A 110 -13.96 23.01 -21.88
N ASN A 111 -13.48 24.11 -21.30
CA ASN A 111 -12.41 24.14 -20.28
C ASN A 111 -12.94 24.39 -18.86
N VAL A 112 -14.23 24.10 -18.59
CA VAL A 112 -14.76 24.15 -17.23
C VAL A 112 -13.98 23.20 -16.33
N GLN A 113 -13.73 23.59 -15.08
CA GLN A 113 -12.99 22.81 -14.10
C GLN A 113 -13.92 22.34 -12.98
N ASP A 114 -13.74 21.09 -12.55
CA ASP A 114 -14.41 20.55 -11.36
C ASP A 114 -13.66 20.91 -10.06
N ALA A 115 -14.04 20.30 -8.93
CA ALA A 115 -13.48 20.62 -7.62
C ALA A 115 -11.99 20.25 -7.45
N VAL A 116 -11.45 19.38 -8.30
CA VAL A 116 -10.01 19.02 -8.34
C VAL A 116 -9.33 19.59 -9.59
N PHE A 117 -9.93 20.64 -10.14
CA PHE A 117 -9.47 21.37 -11.32
C PHE A 117 -9.40 20.56 -12.62
N PHE A 118 -10.09 19.41 -12.68
CA PHE A 118 -10.14 18.60 -13.90
C PHE A 118 -11.10 19.22 -14.89
N THR A 119 -10.62 19.35 -16.13
CA THR A 119 -11.48 19.68 -17.28
C THR A 119 -12.11 18.42 -17.88
N PRO A 120 -13.15 18.53 -18.72
CA PRO A 120 -13.61 17.41 -19.53
C PRO A 120 -12.48 16.69 -20.28
N LEU A 121 -11.46 17.42 -20.75
CA LEU A 121 -10.33 16.81 -21.45
C LEU A 121 -9.44 15.97 -20.51
N HIS A 122 -9.25 16.37 -19.24
CA HIS A 122 -8.58 15.54 -18.24
C HIS A 122 -9.33 14.22 -18.04
N ILE A 123 -10.64 14.30 -17.88
CA ILE A 123 -11.50 13.12 -17.69
C ILE A 123 -11.46 12.20 -18.91
N ALA A 124 -11.61 12.75 -20.12
CA ALA A 124 -11.53 11.96 -21.35
C ALA A 124 -10.19 11.24 -21.46
N ALA A 125 -9.10 11.92 -21.10
CA ALA A 125 -7.77 11.32 -21.10
C ALA A 125 -7.56 10.27 -20.01
N TYR A 126 -8.14 10.45 -18.82
CA TYR A 126 -8.08 9.49 -17.71
C TYR A 126 -8.84 8.20 -17.99
N TYR A 127 -9.95 8.26 -18.74
CA TYR A 127 -10.80 7.11 -19.05
C TYR A 127 -10.56 6.53 -20.46
N GLY A 128 -9.77 7.19 -21.31
CA GLY A 128 -9.41 6.68 -22.63
C GLY A 128 -10.48 6.92 -23.71
N HIS A 129 -11.34 7.92 -23.53
CA HIS A 129 -12.45 8.19 -24.44
C HIS A 129 -11.98 8.95 -25.68
N GLU A 130 -11.47 8.22 -26.69
CA GLU A 130 -10.86 8.79 -27.89
C GLU A 130 -11.79 9.73 -28.67
N GLN A 131 -13.05 9.31 -28.90
CA GLN A 131 -14.00 10.12 -29.68
C GLN A 131 -14.43 11.39 -28.94
N VAL A 132 -14.54 11.31 -27.61
CA VAL A 132 -14.81 12.48 -26.77
C VAL A 132 -13.60 13.41 -26.76
N THR A 133 -12.38 12.87 -26.64
CA THR A 133 -11.13 13.64 -26.72
C THR A 133 -11.04 14.43 -28.02
N ARG A 134 -11.27 13.77 -29.17
CA ARG A 134 -11.25 14.43 -30.49
C ARG A 134 -12.27 15.56 -30.59
N LEU A 135 -13.48 15.35 -30.08
CA LEU A 135 -14.54 16.35 -30.09
C LEU A 135 -14.18 17.56 -29.20
N LEU A 136 -13.69 17.32 -27.98
CA LEU A 136 -13.27 18.38 -27.07
C LEU A 136 -12.15 19.24 -27.69
N LEU A 137 -11.13 18.61 -28.29
CA LEU A 137 -10.06 19.32 -29.00
C LEU A 137 -10.59 20.16 -30.16
N LYS A 138 -11.50 19.61 -30.97
CA LYS A 138 -12.17 20.35 -32.06
C LYS A 138 -12.95 21.57 -31.55
N CYS A 139 -13.51 21.48 -30.34
CA CYS A 139 -14.22 22.57 -29.67
C CYS A 139 -13.31 23.52 -28.88
N GLY A 140 -11.99 23.44 -29.03
CA GLY A 140 -11.04 24.37 -28.41
C GLY A 140 -10.67 24.04 -26.97
N ALA A 141 -10.73 22.76 -26.58
CA ALA A 141 -10.18 22.33 -25.30
C ALA A 141 -8.68 22.65 -25.23
N ASP A 142 -8.25 23.24 -24.12
CA ASP A 142 -6.86 23.56 -23.87
C ASP A 142 -6.16 22.35 -23.24
N VAL A 143 -5.20 21.79 -23.99
CA VAL A 143 -4.40 20.61 -23.59
C VAL A 143 -3.43 20.91 -22.44
N ASN A 144 -3.21 22.17 -22.12
CA ASN A 144 -2.23 22.65 -21.15
C ASN A 144 -2.85 23.15 -19.84
N VAL A 145 -4.15 22.94 -19.62
CA VAL A 145 -4.76 23.21 -18.31
C VAL A 145 -4.19 22.22 -17.28
N SER A 146 -3.81 22.73 -16.11
CA SER A 146 -3.35 21.92 -14.98
C SER A 146 -4.50 21.57 -14.03
N GLY A 147 -4.54 20.33 -13.56
CA GLY A 147 -5.33 19.87 -12.42
C GLY A 147 -4.74 20.31 -11.08
N GLU A 148 -5.34 19.84 -9.97
CA GLU A 148 -4.94 20.22 -8.60
C GLU A 148 -3.49 19.87 -8.26
N VAL A 149 -2.99 18.75 -8.78
CA VAL A 149 -1.61 18.31 -8.53
C VAL A 149 -0.66 18.70 -9.65
N GLY A 150 -1.05 19.63 -10.53
CA GLY A 150 -0.25 20.07 -11.68
C GLY A 150 -0.30 19.11 -12.87
N ASP A 151 -1.05 18.00 -12.76
CA ASP A 151 -1.23 17.04 -13.82
C ASP A 151 -2.03 17.64 -14.99
N ARG A 152 -1.84 17.06 -16.17
CA ARG A 152 -2.41 17.54 -17.44
C ARG A 152 -2.98 16.34 -18.21
N PRO A 153 -3.84 16.53 -19.22
CA PRO A 153 -4.42 15.42 -19.96
C PRO A 153 -3.37 14.42 -20.49
N LEU A 154 -2.19 14.89 -20.92
CA LEU A 154 -1.12 14.02 -21.41
C LEU A 154 -0.46 13.18 -20.30
N HIS A 155 -0.33 13.72 -19.08
CA HIS A 155 0.09 12.95 -17.90
C HIS A 155 -0.86 11.78 -17.65
N LEU A 156 -2.17 12.04 -17.67
CA LEU A 156 -3.21 11.06 -17.40
C LEU A 156 -3.27 9.96 -18.47
N ALA A 157 -3.24 10.35 -19.76
CA ALA A 157 -3.18 9.40 -20.87
C ALA A 157 -1.91 8.52 -20.78
N SER A 158 -0.77 9.12 -20.45
CA SER A 158 0.51 8.43 -20.29
C SER A 158 0.53 7.50 -19.08
N ALA A 159 -0.10 7.86 -17.97
CA ALA A 159 -0.22 7.00 -16.80
C ALA A 159 -1.16 5.81 -17.03
N LYS A 160 -2.20 5.99 -17.84
CA LYS A 160 -3.22 4.98 -18.12
C LYS A 160 -2.92 4.08 -19.33
N GLY A 161 -1.97 4.46 -20.18
CA GLY A 161 -1.59 3.67 -21.35
C GLY A 161 -2.50 3.87 -22.55
N PHE A 162 -3.17 5.02 -22.65
CA PHE A 162 -4.07 5.31 -23.78
C PHE A 162 -3.33 6.00 -24.92
N LEU A 163 -2.60 5.21 -25.71
CA LEU A 163 -1.78 5.70 -26.82
C LEU A 163 -2.52 6.59 -27.81
N ASN A 164 -3.74 6.22 -28.20
CA ASN A 164 -4.50 6.99 -29.19
C ASN A 164 -4.94 8.36 -28.63
N VAL A 165 -5.26 8.43 -27.34
CA VAL A 165 -5.50 9.71 -26.67
C VAL A 165 -4.20 10.52 -26.61
N ALA A 166 -3.08 9.91 -26.22
CA ALA A 166 -1.78 10.60 -26.20
C ALA A 166 -1.41 11.16 -27.59
N LYS A 167 -1.67 10.41 -28.65
CA LYS A 167 -1.52 10.87 -30.04
C LYS A 167 -2.41 12.08 -30.34
N LEU A 168 -3.70 12.01 -30.01
CA LEU A 168 -4.64 13.13 -30.21
C LEU A 168 -4.19 14.40 -29.49
N LEU A 169 -3.71 14.26 -28.25
CA LEU A 169 -3.21 15.39 -27.47
C LEU A 169 -1.94 16.01 -28.07
N MET A 170 -1.15 15.23 -28.81
CA MET A 170 0.10 15.61 -29.44
C MET A 170 -0.02 15.85 -30.96
N GLU A 171 -1.24 15.84 -31.52
CA GLU A 171 -1.46 16.11 -32.95
C GLU A 171 -1.06 17.54 -33.32
N GLU A 172 -0.66 17.74 -34.58
CA GLU A 172 -0.25 19.03 -35.09
C GLU A 172 -1.35 20.09 -34.89
N GLY A 173 -1.04 21.14 -34.12
CA GLY A 173 -1.98 22.22 -33.79
C GLY A 173 -2.44 22.28 -32.33
N THR A 174 -2.29 21.21 -31.53
CA THR A 174 -2.68 21.23 -30.11
C THR A 174 -1.71 22.02 -29.22
N LYS A 175 -0.44 22.17 -29.62
CA LYS A 175 0.64 22.82 -28.84
C LYS A 175 0.78 22.26 -27.41
N ALA A 176 0.55 20.95 -27.23
CA ALA A 176 0.77 20.31 -25.95
C ALA A 176 2.25 20.43 -25.53
N ASP A 177 2.48 20.84 -24.29
CA ASP A 177 3.81 20.79 -23.69
C ASP A 177 4.09 19.36 -23.21
N VAL A 178 4.84 18.61 -24.01
CA VAL A 178 5.21 17.22 -23.74
C VAL A 178 6.15 17.07 -22.54
N ASN A 179 6.82 18.15 -22.14
CA ASN A 179 7.74 18.19 -21.01
C ASN A 179 7.15 18.95 -19.82
N ALA A 180 5.84 19.24 -19.84
CA ALA A 180 5.17 19.90 -18.75
C ALA A 180 5.37 19.10 -17.45
N GLN A 181 5.66 19.83 -16.38
CA GLN A 181 5.91 19.28 -15.05
C GLN A 181 4.64 19.38 -14.20
N ASP A 182 4.33 18.33 -13.44
CA ASP A 182 3.37 18.36 -12.35
C ASP A 182 3.98 18.95 -11.07
N ASN A 183 3.25 18.99 -9.95
CA ASN A 183 3.74 19.58 -8.70
C ASN A 183 4.91 18.82 -8.05
N GLU A 184 5.24 17.63 -8.55
CA GLU A 184 6.40 16.82 -8.13
C GLU A 184 7.45 16.73 -9.25
N ASP A 185 7.41 17.64 -10.23
CA ASP A 185 8.28 17.69 -11.41
C ASP A 185 8.23 16.42 -12.30
N HIS A 186 7.17 15.61 -12.19
CA HIS A 186 6.97 14.52 -13.14
C HIS A 186 6.52 15.08 -14.48
N VAL A 187 6.96 14.41 -15.54
CA VAL A 187 6.55 14.68 -16.93
C VAL A 187 5.82 13.44 -17.46
N PRO A 188 5.08 13.51 -18.57
CA PRO A 188 4.34 12.36 -19.11
C PRO A 188 5.20 11.10 -19.29
N LEU A 189 6.47 11.27 -19.69
CA LEU A 189 7.43 10.17 -19.85
C LEU A 189 7.71 9.42 -18.54
N HIS A 190 7.72 10.11 -17.39
CA HIS A 190 7.84 9.46 -16.07
C HIS A 190 6.69 8.48 -15.82
N PHE A 191 5.46 8.90 -16.12
CA PHE A 191 4.27 8.09 -15.88
C PHE A 191 4.20 6.84 -16.78
N CYS A 192 4.35 6.98 -18.10
CA CYS A 192 4.33 5.82 -18.99
C CYS A 192 5.49 4.85 -18.69
N SER A 193 6.65 5.37 -18.26
CA SER A 193 7.78 4.54 -17.86
C SER A 193 7.53 3.76 -16.57
N ARG A 194 6.98 4.43 -15.54
CA ARG A 194 6.60 3.83 -14.26
C ARG A 194 5.59 2.71 -14.42
N PHE A 195 4.56 2.93 -15.23
CA PHE A 195 3.46 1.97 -15.41
C PHE A 195 3.71 0.92 -16.49
N GLY A 196 4.71 1.11 -17.35
CA GLY A 196 5.14 0.11 -18.33
C GLY A 196 4.49 0.23 -19.70
N HIS A 197 4.03 1.42 -20.09
CA HIS A 197 3.33 1.67 -21.35
C HIS A 197 4.34 1.95 -22.46
N GLN A 198 4.93 0.85 -22.96
CA GLN A 198 6.02 0.84 -23.95
C GLN A 198 5.64 1.61 -25.23
N ASP A 199 4.44 1.39 -25.74
CA ASP A 199 3.94 2.05 -26.94
C ASP A 199 3.90 3.58 -26.83
N ILE A 200 3.56 4.12 -25.65
CA ILE A 200 3.62 5.56 -25.38
C ILE A 200 5.07 6.04 -25.26
N VAL A 201 5.94 5.30 -24.59
CA VAL A 201 7.39 5.63 -24.52
C VAL A 201 7.97 5.77 -25.92
N ARG A 202 7.72 4.78 -26.80
CA ARG A 202 8.14 4.82 -28.20
C ARG A 202 7.60 6.04 -28.92
N PHE A 203 6.31 6.35 -28.73
CA PHE A 203 5.65 7.48 -29.37
C PHE A 203 6.23 8.83 -28.93
N LEU A 204 6.43 9.03 -27.62
CA LEU A 204 6.97 10.29 -27.09
C LEU A 204 8.43 10.48 -27.50
N LEU A 205 9.25 9.42 -27.51
CA LEU A 205 10.67 9.51 -27.88
C LEU A 205 10.92 9.52 -29.41
N GLN A 206 9.88 9.71 -30.23
CA GLN A 206 10.08 9.98 -31.66
C GLN A 206 10.75 11.34 -31.86
N SER A 207 11.56 11.47 -32.92
CA SER A 207 12.48 12.61 -33.12
C SER A 207 11.83 13.99 -33.30
N ASN A 208 10.50 14.10 -33.37
CA ASN A 208 9.77 15.34 -33.63
C ASN A 208 9.21 16.03 -32.38
N PHE A 209 9.27 15.42 -31.19
CA PHE A 209 8.60 15.95 -29.99
C PHE A 209 9.51 16.69 -28.99
N GLU A 210 10.81 16.86 -29.26
CA GLU A 210 11.75 17.54 -28.33
C GLU A 210 11.63 17.07 -26.85
N VAL A 211 11.40 15.78 -26.63
CA VAL A 211 11.20 15.20 -25.29
C VAL A 211 12.50 15.15 -24.51
N GLN A 212 12.47 15.57 -23.25
CA GLN A 212 13.58 15.47 -22.32
C GLN A 212 13.61 14.08 -21.66
N SER A 213 14.28 13.12 -22.30
CA SER A 213 14.39 11.72 -21.85
C SER A 213 15.10 11.53 -20.51
N HIS A 214 15.99 12.45 -20.15
CA HIS A 214 16.85 12.38 -18.97
C HIS A 214 16.48 13.40 -17.89
N VAL A 215 15.28 13.98 -17.99
CA VAL A 215 14.71 14.88 -16.97
C VAL A 215 14.55 14.15 -15.64
N VAL A 216 14.65 14.90 -14.55
CA VAL A 216 14.48 14.40 -13.19
C VAL A 216 13.28 15.05 -12.52
N ASN A 217 12.57 14.29 -11.69
CA ASN A 217 11.53 14.81 -10.80
C ASN A 217 12.15 15.41 -9.50
N ILE A 218 11.32 15.82 -8.53
CA ILE A 218 11.80 16.39 -7.25
C ILE A 218 12.66 15.42 -6.43
N TYR A 219 12.55 14.12 -6.68
CA TYR A 219 13.33 13.07 -6.02
C TYR A 219 14.64 12.77 -6.75
N GLY A 220 14.92 13.43 -7.88
CA GLY A 220 16.06 13.11 -8.73
C GLY A 220 15.85 11.84 -9.58
N ASP A 221 14.64 11.27 -9.59
CA ASP A 221 14.34 10.10 -10.41
C ASP A 221 14.17 10.53 -11.86
N THR A 222 14.72 9.72 -12.77
CA THR A 222 14.50 9.84 -14.20
C THR A 222 13.38 8.88 -14.60
N PRO A 223 12.83 8.96 -15.83
CA PRO A 223 11.92 7.93 -16.32
C PRO A 223 12.50 6.51 -16.24
N LEU A 224 13.83 6.37 -16.42
CA LEU A 224 14.55 5.11 -16.28
C LEU A 224 14.55 4.58 -14.84
N HIS A 225 14.76 5.44 -13.83
CA HIS A 225 14.66 5.07 -12.40
C HIS A 225 13.29 4.45 -12.10
N LEU A 226 12.21 5.13 -12.52
CA LEU A 226 10.84 4.67 -12.26
C LEU A 226 10.50 3.36 -12.98
N ALA A 227 11.00 3.15 -14.21
CA ALA A 227 10.85 1.89 -14.92
C ALA A 227 11.60 0.73 -14.21
N CYS A 228 12.81 1.00 -13.71
CA CYS A 228 13.62 0.03 -12.96
C CYS A 228 12.96 -0.37 -11.63
N TYR A 229 12.51 0.59 -10.82
CA TYR A 229 11.77 0.31 -9.58
C TYR A 229 10.55 -0.59 -9.82
N ASN A 230 9.90 -0.44 -10.97
CA ASN A 230 8.68 -1.16 -11.31
C ASN A 230 8.92 -2.43 -12.14
N GLY A 231 10.18 -2.81 -12.39
CA GLY A 231 10.52 -4.03 -13.11
C GLY A 231 10.08 -4.01 -14.58
N LYS A 232 9.89 -2.82 -15.18
CA LYS A 232 9.34 -2.63 -16.53
C LYS A 232 10.41 -2.86 -17.59
N PHE A 233 10.82 -4.12 -17.75
CA PHE A 233 11.97 -4.52 -18.56
C PHE A 233 11.92 -4.02 -20.01
N GLU A 234 10.77 -4.18 -20.67
CA GLU A 234 10.62 -3.77 -22.06
C GLU A 234 10.66 -2.24 -22.25
N VAL A 235 10.21 -1.48 -21.25
CA VAL A 235 10.38 -0.02 -21.21
C VAL A 235 11.83 0.36 -20.97
N VAL A 236 12.52 -0.31 -20.04
CA VAL A 236 13.95 -0.04 -19.76
C VAL A 236 14.80 -0.23 -21.02
N LYS A 237 14.59 -1.32 -21.75
CA LYS A 237 15.26 -1.54 -23.05
C LYS A 237 15.01 -0.40 -24.02
N GLU A 238 13.75 -0.01 -24.17
CA GLU A 238 13.36 0.99 -25.14
C GLU A 238 13.85 2.39 -24.78
N LEU A 239 13.78 2.79 -23.51
CA LEU A 239 14.37 4.04 -23.03
C LEU A 239 15.87 4.11 -23.37
N ILE A 240 16.63 3.06 -23.06
CA ILE A 240 18.07 3.04 -23.32
C ILE A 240 18.37 3.03 -24.83
N GLN A 241 17.58 2.30 -25.63
CA GLN A 241 17.75 2.26 -27.08
C GLN A 241 17.43 3.60 -27.76
N LEU A 242 16.38 4.30 -27.32
CA LEU A 242 15.91 5.53 -27.96
C LEU A 242 16.59 6.80 -27.41
N SER A 243 16.98 6.81 -26.13
CA SER A 243 17.57 7.98 -25.47
C SER A 243 19.04 7.83 -25.11
N GLY A 244 19.62 6.64 -25.24
CA GLY A 244 21.00 6.38 -24.85
C GLY A 244 21.16 6.10 -23.35
N THR A 245 22.40 6.20 -22.87
CA THR A 245 22.81 5.67 -21.56
C THR A 245 23.00 6.74 -20.48
N GLU A 246 22.73 8.02 -20.73
CA GLU A 246 23.01 9.12 -19.77
C GLU A 246 22.31 8.89 -18.42
N SER A 247 21.04 8.45 -18.43
CA SER A 247 20.29 8.17 -17.20
C SER A 247 20.84 7.03 -16.37
N LEU A 248 21.71 6.16 -16.91
CA LEU A 248 22.25 5.02 -16.13
C LEU A 248 23.14 5.49 -14.98
N THR A 249 23.84 6.61 -15.13
CA THR A 249 24.79 7.12 -14.13
C THR A 249 24.21 8.23 -13.25
N LYS A 250 22.97 8.64 -13.47
CA LYS A 250 22.32 9.66 -12.63
C LYS A 250 21.92 9.03 -11.30
N GLU A 251 22.11 9.77 -10.22
CA GLU A 251 21.69 9.37 -8.89
C GLU A 251 20.51 10.22 -8.41
N ASN A 252 19.51 9.57 -7.83
CA ASN A 252 18.40 10.25 -7.17
C ASN A 252 18.79 10.68 -5.74
N ILE A 253 17.89 11.32 -4.99
CA ILE A 253 18.16 11.80 -3.62
C ILE A 253 18.50 10.68 -2.63
N PHE A 254 18.20 9.43 -2.97
CA PHE A 254 18.51 8.24 -2.17
C PHE A 254 19.84 7.60 -2.57
N SER A 255 20.69 8.31 -3.33
CA SER A 255 21.98 7.78 -3.81
C SER A 255 21.80 6.58 -4.76
N GLU A 256 20.62 6.42 -5.34
CA GLU A 256 20.31 5.30 -6.22
C GLU A 256 20.46 5.69 -7.69
N THR A 257 21.19 4.86 -8.43
CA THR A 257 21.15 4.84 -9.91
C THR A 257 20.08 3.88 -10.41
N ALA A 258 19.85 3.82 -11.73
CA ALA A 258 18.91 2.88 -12.35
C ALA A 258 19.18 1.41 -11.96
N PHE A 259 20.45 1.04 -11.73
CA PHE A 259 20.84 -0.29 -11.25
C PHE A 259 20.45 -0.52 -9.79
N HIS A 260 20.67 0.47 -8.91
CA HIS A 260 20.22 0.42 -7.52
C HIS A 260 18.69 0.30 -7.45
N SER A 261 17.95 1.14 -8.18
CA SER A 261 16.49 1.10 -8.22
C SER A 261 15.92 -0.25 -8.68
N ALA A 262 16.58 -0.91 -9.63
CA ALA A 262 16.23 -2.27 -10.06
C ALA A 262 16.44 -3.30 -8.92
N CYS A 263 17.50 -3.13 -8.12
CA CYS A 263 17.80 -4.00 -6.99
C CYS A 263 16.88 -3.77 -5.78
N THR A 264 16.48 -2.51 -5.53
CA THR A 264 15.63 -2.10 -4.40
C THR A 264 14.30 -2.86 -4.36
N TYR A 265 13.62 -3.03 -5.50
CA TYR A 265 12.39 -3.83 -5.55
C TYR A 265 12.60 -5.28 -6.00
N GLY A 266 13.74 -5.61 -6.60
CA GLY A 266 14.11 -6.99 -6.95
C GLY A 266 13.09 -7.73 -7.83
N LYS A 267 12.26 -7.00 -8.59
CA LYS A 267 11.12 -7.56 -9.35
C LYS A 267 11.54 -8.41 -10.54
N ASN A 268 12.69 -8.11 -11.14
CA ASN A 268 13.11 -8.72 -12.41
C ASN A 268 14.64 -8.84 -12.49
N ILE A 269 15.17 -10.07 -12.38
CA ILE A 269 16.61 -10.36 -12.47
C ILE A 269 17.14 -10.13 -13.89
N GLU A 270 16.34 -10.42 -14.93
CA GLU A 270 16.75 -10.18 -16.33
C GLU A 270 16.94 -8.69 -16.61
N LEU A 271 16.15 -7.83 -15.96
CA LEU A 271 16.35 -6.38 -16.01
C LEU A 271 17.69 -5.98 -15.37
N VAL A 272 18.00 -6.52 -14.18
CA VAL A 272 19.29 -6.27 -13.51
C VAL A 272 20.45 -6.72 -14.40
N LYS A 273 20.36 -7.92 -14.96
CA LYS A 273 21.35 -8.46 -15.90
C LYS A 273 21.53 -7.55 -17.12
N PHE A 274 20.44 -7.14 -17.75
CA PHE A 274 20.48 -6.25 -18.92
C PHE A 274 21.12 -4.90 -18.62
N LEU A 275 20.89 -4.33 -17.44
CA LEU A 275 21.54 -3.08 -17.01
C LEU A 275 23.06 -3.27 -16.87
N LEU A 276 23.51 -4.40 -16.31
CA LEU A 276 24.93 -4.74 -16.22
C LEU A 276 25.56 -4.95 -17.61
N ASP A 277 24.82 -5.60 -18.53
CA ASP A 277 25.27 -5.84 -19.90
C ASP A 277 25.46 -4.54 -20.72
N GLN A 278 24.95 -3.39 -20.25
CA GLN A 278 25.25 -2.10 -20.88
C GLN A 278 26.71 -1.66 -20.69
N ASN A 279 27.46 -2.29 -19.77
CA ASN A 279 28.87 -1.99 -19.46
C ASN A 279 29.15 -0.52 -19.08
N VAL A 280 28.13 0.21 -18.60
CA VAL A 280 28.26 1.60 -18.13
C VAL A 280 28.60 1.68 -16.65
N MET A 281 28.10 0.71 -15.86
CA MET A 281 28.34 0.63 -14.41
C MET A 281 28.84 -0.75 -14.01
N SER A 282 29.69 -0.77 -12.98
CA SER A 282 30.09 -2.01 -12.31
C SER A 282 28.95 -2.56 -11.46
N LEU A 283 28.87 -3.89 -11.34
CA LEU A 283 28.04 -4.59 -10.35
C LEU A 283 28.25 -4.06 -8.92
N ASN A 284 29.48 -3.65 -8.62
CA ASN A 284 29.91 -3.12 -7.33
C ASN A 284 29.93 -1.57 -7.31
N HIS A 285 29.22 -0.92 -8.23
CA HIS A 285 29.09 0.53 -8.21
C HIS A 285 28.45 0.98 -6.89
N GLN A 286 29.07 1.98 -6.27
CA GLN A 286 28.64 2.58 -5.01
C GLN A 286 28.04 3.95 -5.32
N GLY A 287 26.83 4.23 -4.84
CA GLY A 287 26.26 5.58 -4.88
C GLY A 287 27.05 6.56 -3.99
N ARG A 288 26.62 7.82 -3.95
CA ARG A 288 27.16 8.88 -3.05
C ARG A 288 27.29 8.49 -1.58
N ASP A 289 26.41 7.66 -1.07
CA ASP A 289 26.41 7.14 0.31
C ASP A 289 27.17 5.81 0.45
N GLY A 290 27.78 5.28 -0.60
CA GLY A 290 28.58 4.05 -0.54
C GLY A 290 27.79 2.75 -0.70
N HIS A 291 26.46 2.77 -0.73
CA HIS A 291 25.70 1.53 -0.89
C HIS A 291 25.77 1.00 -2.33
N THR A 292 25.64 -0.31 -2.47
CA THR A 292 25.64 -1.03 -3.77
C THR A 292 24.29 -1.67 -4.05
N GLY A 293 24.06 -2.18 -5.26
CA GLY A 293 22.85 -2.98 -5.55
C GLY A 293 22.68 -4.20 -4.63
N LEU A 294 23.78 -4.80 -4.14
CA LEU A 294 23.74 -5.87 -3.15
C LEU A 294 23.20 -5.40 -1.80
N HIS A 295 23.55 -4.18 -1.38
CA HIS A 295 22.99 -3.57 -0.17
C HIS A 295 21.47 -3.41 -0.31
N SER A 296 20.98 -2.84 -1.41
CA SER A 296 19.54 -2.67 -1.65
C SER A 296 18.81 -4.02 -1.67
N ALA A 297 19.35 -5.04 -2.36
CA ALA A 297 18.76 -6.37 -2.41
C ALA A 297 18.69 -7.03 -1.02
N CYS A 298 19.72 -6.84 -0.19
CA CYS A 298 19.78 -7.33 1.18
C CYS A 298 18.80 -6.62 2.11
N TYR A 299 18.71 -5.28 2.05
CA TYR A 299 17.78 -4.48 2.86
C TYR A 299 16.31 -4.86 2.59
N HIS A 300 15.96 -5.10 1.33
CA HIS A 300 14.59 -5.38 0.91
C HIS A 300 14.23 -6.88 0.87
N GLY A 301 15.15 -7.78 1.20
CA GLY A 301 14.83 -9.20 1.40
C GLY A 301 14.79 -10.02 0.10
N HIS A 302 15.45 -9.59 -0.97
CA HIS A 302 15.38 -10.23 -2.29
C HIS A 302 16.39 -11.38 -2.43
N ILE A 303 16.21 -12.47 -1.68
CA ILE A 303 17.20 -13.57 -1.59
C ILE A 303 17.66 -14.12 -2.95
N ARG A 304 16.76 -14.25 -3.94
CA ARG A 304 17.12 -14.73 -5.29
C ARG A 304 18.01 -13.74 -6.03
N LEU A 305 17.75 -12.45 -5.86
CA LEU A 305 18.59 -11.40 -6.42
C LEU A 305 19.93 -11.32 -5.68
N VAL A 306 19.95 -11.44 -4.36
CA VAL A 306 21.20 -11.52 -3.57
C VAL A 306 22.06 -12.67 -4.07
N GLN A 307 21.50 -13.87 -4.20
CA GLN A 307 22.21 -15.03 -4.75
C GLN A 307 22.77 -14.74 -6.16
N PHE A 308 21.94 -14.20 -7.05
CA PHE A 308 22.37 -13.82 -8.40
C PHE A 308 23.52 -12.82 -8.39
N LEU A 309 23.44 -11.76 -7.58
CA LEU A 309 24.49 -10.75 -7.50
C LEU A 309 25.80 -11.35 -6.97
N LEU A 310 25.72 -12.20 -5.94
CA LEU A 310 26.88 -12.90 -5.38
C LEU A 310 27.53 -13.85 -6.42
N ASP A 311 26.74 -14.63 -7.14
CA ASP A 311 27.20 -15.55 -8.19
C ASP A 311 27.86 -14.82 -9.36
N ASN A 312 27.53 -13.54 -9.55
CA ASN A 312 28.16 -12.66 -10.55
C ASN A 312 29.30 -11.80 -9.96
N GLY A 313 29.74 -12.06 -8.73
CA GLY A 313 30.93 -11.45 -8.14
C GLY A 313 30.71 -10.21 -7.28
N ALA A 314 29.50 -10.02 -6.73
CA ALA A 314 29.23 -8.88 -5.87
C ALA A 314 30.09 -8.94 -4.59
N ASP A 315 30.67 -7.80 -4.21
CA ASP A 315 31.50 -7.70 -3.02
C ASP A 315 30.64 -7.37 -1.80
N MET A 316 30.49 -8.35 -0.92
CA MET A 316 29.73 -8.23 0.32
C MET A 316 30.44 -7.41 1.41
N ASN A 317 31.71 -7.07 1.22
CA ASN A 317 32.52 -6.31 2.18
C ASN A 317 32.52 -4.80 1.94
N LEU A 318 31.96 -4.35 0.81
CA LEU A 318 31.76 -2.93 0.57
C LEU A 318 30.82 -2.34 1.64
N VAL A 319 31.03 -1.08 1.96
CA VAL A 319 30.35 -0.39 3.05
C VAL A 319 29.59 0.84 2.54
N ALA A 320 28.39 1.04 3.09
CA ALA A 320 27.59 2.25 2.96
C ALA A 320 27.71 3.09 4.23
N SER A 321 27.70 4.42 4.08
CA SER A 321 27.66 5.39 5.18
C SER A 321 26.23 5.82 5.47
N ASP A 322 25.76 5.63 6.70
CA ASP A 322 24.45 6.13 7.14
C ASP A 322 24.53 7.62 7.48
N SER A 323 23.95 8.47 6.63
CA SER A 323 23.92 9.92 6.81
C SER A 323 22.92 10.38 7.88
N SER A 324 22.07 9.48 8.41
CA SER A 324 21.00 9.83 9.35
C SER A 324 21.45 9.95 10.81
N ARG A 325 22.71 9.61 11.12
CA ARG A 325 23.25 9.63 12.49
C ARG A 325 24.07 10.88 12.76
N SER A 326 23.55 11.73 13.63
CA SER A 326 24.10 13.04 14.02
C SER A 326 25.41 12.99 14.83
N SER A 327 26.11 11.84 14.86
CA SER A 327 27.27 11.61 15.73
C SER A 327 28.61 12.04 15.14
N GLY A 328 28.68 12.49 13.89
CA GLY A 328 29.92 12.97 13.27
C GLY A 328 30.95 11.87 12.92
N GLU A 329 30.77 10.64 13.42
CA GLU A 329 31.44 9.43 12.94
C GLU A 329 30.61 8.84 11.79
N LYS A 330 31.22 8.61 10.62
CA LYS A 330 30.58 7.89 9.50
C LYS A 330 30.44 6.43 9.92
N ASP A 331 29.23 6.02 10.32
CA ASP A 331 28.92 4.62 10.59
C ASP A 331 28.89 3.87 9.25
N GLU A 332 29.96 3.14 8.95
CA GLU A 332 30.10 2.27 7.78
C GLU A 332 29.39 0.94 8.04
N GLN A 333 28.49 0.54 7.14
CA GLN A 333 27.67 -0.66 7.24
C GLN A 333 27.78 -1.53 5.99
N THR A 334 27.94 -2.84 6.18
CA THR A 334 27.93 -3.80 5.06
C THR A 334 26.52 -4.29 4.75
N CYS A 335 26.33 -4.89 3.57
CA CYS A 335 25.05 -5.50 3.17
C CYS A 335 24.55 -6.58 4.16
N LEU A 336 25.48 -7.28 4.85
CA LEU A 336 25.17 -8.22 5.91
C LEU A 336 24.51 -7.54 7.11
N MET A 337 24.98 -6.35 7.48
CA MET A 337 24.39 -5.56 8.57
C MET A 337 22.98 -5.12 8.20
N TRP A 338 22.74 -4.67 6.97
CA TRP A 338 21.41 -4.29 6.50
C TRP A 338 20.44 -5.48 6.47
N ALA A 339 20.88 -6.65 5.98
CA ALA A 339 20.07 -7.88 6.02
C ALA A 339 19.71 -8.27 7.47
N TYR A 340 20.67 -8.15 8.39
CA TYR A 340 20.48 -8.46 9.80
C TYR A 340 19.53 -7.46 10.48
N GLU A 341 19.71 -6.15 10.27
CA GLU A 341 18.84 -5.10 10.82
C GLU A 341 17.40 -5.21 10.32
N LYS A 342 17.19 -5.73 9.11
CA LYS A 342 15.86 -5.97 8.53
C LYS A 342 15.26 -7.33 8.82
N GLY A 343 15.97 -8.21 9.53
CA GLY A 343 15.48 -9.53 9.93
C GLY A 343 15.40 -10.53 8.78
N HIS A 344 16.23 -10.38 7.74
CA HIS A 344 16.27 -11.31 6.62
C HIS A 344 17.22 -12.47 6.90
N ASP A 345 16.85 -13.34 7.85
CA ASP A 345 17.72 -14.41 8.35
C ASP A 345 18.26 -15.33 7.27
N ALA A 346 17.45 -15.68 6.28
CA ALA A 346 17.88 -16.52 5.15
C ALA A 346 18.98 -15.86 4.32
N ILE A 347 18.93 -14.52 4.17
CA ILE A 347 19.98 -13.73 3.50
C ILE A 347 21.21 -13.63 4.38
N VAL A 348 21.04 -13.44 5.70
CA VAL A 348 22.15 -13.44 6.66
C VAL A 348 22.89 -14.78 6.64
N THR A 349 22.15 -15.90 6.63
CA THR A 349 22.73 -17.24 6.52
C THR A 349 23.44 -17.41 5.19
N LEU A 350 22.83 -16.99 4.09
CA LEU A 350 23.43 -17.02 2.77
C LEU A 350 24.77 -16.26 2.77
N LEU A 351 24.78 -14.98 3.16
CA LEU A 351 25.97 -14.14 3.16
C LEU A 351 27.09 -14.69 4.06
N LYS A 352 26.76 -15.28 5.21
CA LYS A 352 27.75 -15.86 6.14
C LYS A 352 28.43 -17.13 5.60
N HIS A 353 27.72 -17.91 4.79
CA HIS A 353 28.20 -19.20 4.30
C HIS A 353 28.51 -19.21 2.81
N TYR A 354 28.33 -18.06 2.13
CA TYR A 354 28.61 -17.94 0.72
C TYR A 354 30.12 -18.09 0.46
N LYS A 355 30.48 -19.10 -0.31
CA LYS A 355 31.83 -19.29 -0.85
C LYS A 355 31.77 -19.04 -2.34
N ARG A 356 32.73 -18.29 -2.89
CA ARG A 356 32.78 -18.07 -4.33
C ARG A 356 33.06 -19.42 -5.02
N PRO A 357 32.35 -19.76 -6.10
CA PRO A 357 32.61 -21.00 -6.85
C PRO A 357 34.05 -21.13 -7.37
N GLN A 358 34.77 -20.01 -7.53
CA GLN A 358 36.16 -19.97 -8.00
C GLN A 358 37.19 -20.35 -6.92
N ASP A 359 36.79 -20.43 -5.64
CA ASP A 359 37.65 -20.90 -4.54
C ASP A 359 37.71 -22.44 -4.45
N GLU A 360 37.00 -23.18 -5.30
CA GLU A 360 37.09 -24.63 -5.42
C GLU A 360 38.29 -25.06 -6.29
N SER A 361 39.51 -24.84 -5.77
CA SER A 361 40.66 -25.65 -6.21
C SER A 361 40.71 -26.94 -5.36
N PRO A 362 40.83 -28.14 -5.95
CA PRO A 362 40.89 -29.37 -5.18
C PRO A 362 42.34 -29.62 -4.77
N CYS A 363 42.80 -29.02 -3.66
CA CYS A 363 44.07 -29.42 -3.06
C CYS A 363 44.08 -29.23 -1.53
N ASN A 364 44.28 -30.36 -0.87
CA ASN A 364 44.72 -30.60 0.51
C ASN A 364 43.71 -30.46 1.64
N GLU A 365 43.04 -31.60 1.90
CA GLU A 365 42.92 -32.12 3.26
C GLU A 365 44.25 -31.98 4.03
N TYR A 366 44.16 -31.57 5.29
CA TYR A 366 45.25 -31.41 6.27
C TYR A 366 46.21 -30.22 6.06
N SER A 367 45.88 -29.08 6.67
CA SER A 367 46.84 -28.26 7.44
C SER A 367 46.13 -27.32 8.43
N LEU A 368 46.69 -27.27 9.64
CA LEU A 368 46.26 -26.57 10.86
C LEU A 368 46.37 -25.02 10.77
N PRO A 369 45.89 -24.25 11.78
CA PRO A 369 45.43 -22.88 11.63
C PRO A 369 46.56 -21.85 11.74
N GLY A 370 46.56 -20.88 10.82
CA GLY A 370 47.43 -19.71 10.87
C GLY A 370 47.97 -19.35 9.48
N GLY A 371 47.31 -18.37 8.84
CA GLY A 371 47.79 -17.81 7.57
C GLY A 371 46.73 -16.96 6.87
N ASP A 372 46.70 -15.67 7.20
CA ASP A 372 46.21 -14.54 6.36
C ASP A 372 44.83 -14.58 5.69
N GLY A 373 43.87 -15.29 6.28
CA GLY A 373 42.46 -14.94 6.10
C GLY A 373 42.17 -13.68 6.91
N SER A 374 41.95 -12.54 6.25
CA SER A 374 41.43 -11.33 6.92
C SER A 374 40.10 -11.68 7.57
N TYR A 375 40.18 -12.04 8.84
CA TYR A 375 39.04 -12.31 9.70
C TYR A 375 38.21 -11.03 9.70
N VAL A 376 37.07 -11.03 9.01
CA VAL A 376 36.09 -9.97 9.20
C VAL A 376 35.74 -10.02 10.67
N SER A 377 36.15 -8.98 11.39
CA SER A 377 35.88 -8.83 12.81
C SER A 377 34.37 -8.90 12.98
N VAL A 378 33.86 -10.06 13.38
CA VAL A 378 32.49 -10.19 13.85
C VAL A 378 32.29 -9.14 14.96
N PRO A 379 31.18 -8.38 14.96
CA PRO A 379 30.68 -7.86 16.22
C PRO A 379 30.55 -9.09 17.11
N SER A 380 31.26 -9.08 18.25
CA SER A 380 31.14 -10.10 19.28
C SER A 380 29.66 -10.50 19.50
N PRO A 381 29.33 -11.70 20.00
CA PRO A 381 27.98 -11.98 20.51
C PRO A 381 27.54 -10.93 21.55
N LEU A 382 28.53 -10.23 22.13
CA LEU A 382 28.48 -9.07 23.01
C LEU A 382 29.14 -7.84 22.35
N GLY A 383 28.94 -7.61 21.05
CA GLY A 383 29.50 -6.49 20.29
C GLY A 383 29.41 -5.23 21.12
N LYS A 384 30.51 -4.45 21.20
CA LYS A 384 30.65 -3.25 22.04
C LYS A 384 29.28 -2.59 22.16
N ILE A 385 28.71 -2.59 23.37
CA ILE A 385 27.37 -2.08 23.70
C ILE A 385 27.32 -0.62 23.27
N LYS A 386 26.98 -0.37 22.00
CA LYS A 386 26.92 0.96 21.41
C LYS A 386 25.62 1.20 20.66
N SER A 387 24.85 0.14 20.38
CA SER A 387 23.46 0.24 19.92
C SER A 387 22.62 -0.85 20.58
N MET A 388 22.05 -0.50 21.73
CA MET A 388 20.98 -1.25 22.38
C MET A 388 19.70 -0.47 22.13
N THR A 389 18.78 -0.99 21.31
CA THR A 389 17.45 -0.38 21.18
C THR A 389 16.68 -0.59 22.48
N LYS A 390 15.71 0.28 22.78
CA LYS A 390 14.87 0.15 23.98
C LYS A 390 14.19 -1.22 24.01
N GLU A 391 13.69 -1.69 22.88
CA GLU A 391 12.99 -2.97 22.72
C GLU A 391 13.93 -4.15 22.98
N LYS A 392 15.19 -4.07 22.50
CA LYS A 392 16.22 -5.07 22.78
C LYS A 392 16.62 -5.05 24.26
N ALA A 393 16.68 -3.88 24.90
CA ALA A 393 16.88 -3.77 26.34
C ALA A 393 15.71 -4.40 27.11
N ASP A 394 14.48 -4.12 26.72
CA ASP A 394 13.26 -4.61 27.38
C ASP A 394 13.15 -6.14 27.29
N VAL A 395 13.47 -6.74 26.14
CA VAL A 395 13.52 -8.21 25.99
C VAL A 395 14.63 -8.83 26.84
N LEU A 396 15.82 -8.21 26.89
CA LEU A 396 16.93 -8.70 27.71
C LEU A 396 16.64 -8.57 29.21
N LEU A 397 16.02 -7.47 29.64
CA LEU A 397 15.55 -7.26 31.01
C LEU A 397 14.47 -8.27 31.36
N LEU A 398 13.51 -8.51 30.46
CA LEU A 398 12.48 -9.53 30.66
C LEU A 398 13.10 -10.92 30.79
N ARG A 399 14.06 -11.27 29.91
CA ARG A 399 14.76 -12.57 29.96
C ARG A 399 15.53 -12.74 31.26
N ALA A 400 16.19 -11.69 31.75
CA ALA A 400 16.91 -11.71 33.02
C ALA A 400 15.97 -11.77 34.23
N GLY A 401 14.80 -11.13 34.15
CA GLY A 401 13.82 -11.06 35.25
C GLY A 401 12.83 -12.22 35.30
N LEU A 402 12.60 -12.92 34.19
CA LEU A 402 11.66 -14.04 34.14
C LEU A 402 12.28 -15.29 34.79
N PRO A 403 11.61 -15.93 35.78
CA PRO A 403 12.09 -17.17 36.38
C PRO A 403 12.35 -18.26 35.34
N SER A 404 13.48 -18.98 35.47
CA SER A 404 13.95 -19.96 34.49
C SER A 404 12.94 -21.06 34.12
N HIS A 405 12.02 -21.42 35.03
CA HIS A 405 10.99 -22.43 34.76
C HIS A 405 9.94 -21.99 33.73
N PHE A 406 9.79 -20.68 33.49
CA PHE A 406 8.95 -20.11 32.44
C PHE A 406 9.66 -19.92 31.10
N HIS A 407 10.97 -20.19 31.02
CA HIS A 407 11.70 -20.14 29.76
C HIS A 407 11.41 -21.42 28.98
N LEU A 408 10.92 -21.25 27.75
CA LEU A 408 10.60 -22.34 26.83
C LEU A 408 11.37 -22.13 25.53
N GLN A 409 11.92 -23.21 24.97
CA GLN A 409 12.41 -23.19 23.60
C GLN A 409 11.28 -23.60 22.64
N LEU A 410 11.30 -23.07 21.41
CA LEU A 410 10.29 -23.42 20.41
C LEU A 410 10.33 -24.92 20.06
N SER A 411 11.50 -25.57 20.18
CA SER A 411 11.69 -27.02 20.04
C SER A 411 10.92 -27.84 21.08
N GLU A 412 10.54 -27.25 22.22
CA GLU A 412 9.74 -27.91 23.26
C GLU A 412 8.22 -27.88 22.96
N ILE A 413 7.82 -27.23 21.86
CA ILE A 413 6.43 -26.93 21.53
C ILE A 413 6.01 -27.64 20.25
N GLU A 414 4.99 -28.49 20.36
CA GLU A 414 4.32 -29.14 19.24
C GLU A 414 3.05 -28.37 18.87
N PHE A 415 2.96 -27.89 17.63
CA PHE A 415 1.78 -27.20 17.09
C PHE A 415 0.81 -28.21 16.49
N HIS A 416 -0.49 -28.12 16.83
CA HIS A 416 -1.51 -29.00 16.27
C HIS A 416 -2.49 -28.23 15.37
N GLU A 417 -3.50 -27.57 15.95
CA GLU A 417 -4.59 -26.90 15.21
C GLU A 417 -4.69 -25.42 15.58
N ILE A 418 -5.20 -24.60 14.66
CA ILE A 418 -5.47 -23.17 14.92
C ILE A 418 -6.80 -23.08 15.67
N ILE A 419 -6.78 -22.42 16.84
CA ILE A 419 -7.96 -22.25 17.70
C ILE A 419 -8.44 -20.79 17.78
N GLY A 420 -7.70 -19.85 17.20
CA GLY A 420 -8.11 -18.45 17.14
C GLY A 420 -7.19 -17.59 16.27
N SER A 421 -7.66 -16.40 15.93
CA SER A 421 -6.89 -15.39 15.20
C SER A 421 -7.28 -13.98 15.64
N GLY A 422 -6.33 -13.07 15.70
CA GLY A 422 -6.53 -11.65 16.04
C GLY A 422 -5.47 -10.75 15.42
N SER A 423 -5.43 -9.49 15.84
CA SER A 423 -4.45 -8.48 15.40
C SER A 423 -2.99 -8.89 15.66
N PHE A 424 -2.77 -9.72 16.68
CA PHE A 424 -1.47 -10.27 17.09
C PHE A 424 -1.09 -11.58 16.36
N GLY A 425 -1.90 -12.06 15.41
CA GLY A 425 -1.65 -13.29 14.68
C GLY A 425 -2.58 -14.45 15.06
N LYS A 426 -2.06 -15.68 15.00
CA LYS A 426 -2.83 -16.92 15.22
C LYS A 426 -2.52 -17.54 16.58
N VAL A 427 -3.54 -18.09 17.22
CA VAL A 427 -3.43 -18.92 18.43
C VAL A 427 -3.58 -20.38 18.03
N TYR A 428 -2.65 -21.22 18.48
CA TYR A 428 -2.61 -22.64 18.19
C TYR A 428 -2.89 -23.42 19.47
N LYS A 429 -3.61 -24.53 19.34
CA LYS A 429 -3.56 -25.59 20.34
C LYS A 429 -2.33 -26.43 20.07
N GLY A 430 -1.62 -26.78 21.13
CA GLY A 430 -0.37 -27.51 21.05
C GLY A 430 -0.12 -28.41 22.23
N ARG A 431 1.08 -28.99 22.26
CA ARG A 431 1.62 -29.71 23.42
C ARG A 431 2.96 -29.10 23.79
N CYS A 432 3.16 -28.87 25.08
CA CYS A 432 4.42 -28.41 25.65
C CYS A 432 4.70 -29.23 26.90
N ARG A 433 5.86 -29.88 27.00
CA ARG A 433 6.25 -30.75 28.14
C ARG A 433 5.14 -31.73 28.56
N ASN A 434 4.53 -32.44 27.59
CA ASN A 434 3.40 -33.37 27.76
C ASN A 434 2.07 -32.77 28.29
N LYS A 435 1.92 -31.44 28.32
CA LYS A 435 0.65 -30.77 28.66
C LYS A 435 0.02 -30.15 27.42
N ILE A 436 -1.31 -30.18 27.33
CA ILE A 436 -2.05 -29.50 26.27
C ILE A 436 -2.08 -28.00 26.59
N VAL A 437 -1.65 -27.17 25.64
CA VAL A 437 -1.44 -25.73 25.82
C VAL A 437 -2.05 -24.93 24.67
N ALA A 438 -2.32 -23.65 24.94
CA ALA A 438 -2.60 -22.65 23.93
C ALA A 438 -1.32 -21.84 23.67
N ILE A 439 -0.98 -21.64 22.41
CA ILE A 439 0.27 -21.02 21.96
C ILE A 439 -0.10 -19.82 21.11
N LYS A 440 0.19 -18.62 21.62
CA LYS A 440 0.03 -17.36 20.91
C LYS A 440 1.37 -16.97 20.31
N ARG A 441 1.48 -17.02 18.98
CA ARG A 441 2.70 -16.60 18.27
C ARG A 441 2.67 -15.11 17.99
N TYR A 442 3.75 -14.42 18.34
CA TYR A 442 4.00 -13.05 17.93
C TYR A 442 4.86 -13.08 16.68
N ARG A 443 4.43 -12.38 15.64
CA ARG A 443 5.26 -12.13 14.46
C ARG A 443 5.89 -10.76 14.64
N ALA A 444 7.21 -10.69 14.73
CA ALA A 444 7.92 -9.43 14.55
C ALA A 444 7.89 -9.06 13.05
N ASN A 445 6.70 -8.83 12.48
CA ASN A 445 6.62 -8.24 11.16
C ASN A 445 6.90 -6.75 11.34
N THR A 446 8.07 -6.32 10.85
CA THR A 446 8.60 -4.95 10.92
C THR A 446 9.25 -4.61 12.27
N TYR A 447 10.57 -4.71 12.36
CA TYR A 447 11.36 -3.92 13.31
C TYR A 447 11.16 -2.43 12.94
N CYS A 448 10.04 -1.87 13.40
CA CYS A 448 9.62 -0.46 13.39
C CYS A 448 8.18 -0.26 13.96
N SER A 449 7.40 -1.31 14.25
CA SER A 449 6.17 -1.16 15.05
C SER A 449 6.53 -1.17 16.54
N LYS A 450 6.54 0.00 17.18
CA LYS A 450 6.70 0.13 18.65
C LYS A 450 5.73 -0.78 19.45
N SER A 451 4.64 -1.26 18.85
CA SER A 451 3.57 -1.94 19.56
C SER A 451 3.87 -3.41 19.91
N ASP A 452 4.48 -4.20 19.03
CA ASP A 452 4.35 -5.67 19.14
C ASP A 452 5.30 -6.30 20.15
N VAL A 453 6.54 -5.80 20.23
CA VAL A 453 7.51 -6.21 21.26
C VAL A 453 7.12 -5.67 22.63
N ASP A 454 6.64 -4.43 22.70
CA ASP A 454 6.14 -3.83 23.95
C ASP A 454 4.92 -4.61 24.48
N MET A 455 3.97 -4.96 23.59
CA MET A 455 2.81 -5.80 23.95
C MET A 455 3.24 -7.19 24.41
N PHE A 456 4.19 -7.84 23.71
CA PHE A 456 4.73 -9.13 24.10
C PHE A 456 5.39 -9.09 25.47
N CYS A 457 6.34 -8.17 25.66
CA CYS A 457 7.09 -8.04 26.91
C CYS A 457 6.16 -7.75 28.09
N ARG A 458 5.16 -6.91 27.86
CA ARG A 458 4.15 -6.57 28.85
C ARG A 458 3.23 -7.74 29.19
N GLU A 459 2.72 -8.46 28.20
CA GLU A 459 1.84 -9.61 28.42
C GLU A 459 2.58 -10.70 29.20
N VAL A 460 3.84 -11.01 28.86
CA VAL A 460 4.68 -11.95 29.63
C VAL A 460 4.93 -11.44 31.06
N SER A 461 5.28 -10.16 31.23
CA SER A 461 5.53 -9.55 32.54
C SER A 461 4.31 -9.55 33.45
N ILE A 462 3.11 -9.49 32.87
CA ILE A 462 1.85 -9.58 33.60
C ILE A 462 1.56 -11.05 33.94
N LEU A 463 1.50 -11.92 32.93
CA LEU A 463 1.11 -13.32 33.07
C LEU A 463 2.00 -14.09 34.05
N CYS A 464 3.31 -13.80 34.11
CA CYS A 464 4.23 -14.48 35.02
C CYS A 464 3.98 -14.19 36.51
N ARG A 465 3.17 -13.17 36.83
CA ARG A 465 2.81 -12.78 38.20
C ARG A 465 1.41 -13.24 38.62
N LEU A 466 0.62 -13.79 37.69
CA LEU A 466 -0.77 -14.17 37.95
C LEU A 466 -0.84 -15.61 38.46
N ASN A 467 -1.55 -15.79 39.55
CA ASN A 467 -1.83 -17.10 40.12
C ASN A 467 -3.20 -17.08 40.80
N HIS A 468 -4.26 -17.30 40.01
CA HIS A 468 -5.63 -17.35 40.50
C HIS A 468 -6.46 -18.32 39.66
N PRO A 469 -7.35 -19.14 40.25
CA PRO A 469 -8.11 -20.16 39.54
C PRO A 469 -9.01 -19.59 38.41
N CYS A 470 -9.48 -18.36 38.55
CA CYS A 470 -10.29 -17.64 37.56
C CYS A 470 -9.46 -16.83 36.54
N VAL A 471 -8.14 -17.05 36.45
CA VAL A 471 -7.25 -16.43 35.46
C VAL A 471 -6.47 -17.53 34.75
N ILE A 472 -6.27 -17.40 33.45
CA ILE A 472 -5.59 -18.42 32.66
C ILE A 472 -4.14 -18.59 33.13
N GLN A 473 -3.74 -19.84 33.37
CA GLN A 473 -2.40 -20.12 33.90
C GLN A 473 -1.33 -19.91 32.82
N PHE A 474 -0.29 -19.15 33.17
CA PHE A 474 0.90 -18.98 32.35
C PHE A 474 1.79 -20.22 32.44
N VAL A 475 2.20 -20.76 31.30
CA VAL A 475 3.08 -21.94 31.20
C VAL A 475 4.52 -21.52 30.92
N GLY A 476 4.70 -20.50 30.08
CA GLY A 476 6.02 -19.94 29.78
C GLY A 476 6.02 -19.15 28.48
N ALA A 477 7.19 -18.64 28.11
CA ALA A 477 7.40 -17.90 26.87
C ALA A 477 8.69 -18.30 26.17
N CYS A 478 8.65 -18.28 24.84
CA CYS A 478 9.83 -18.35 23.99
C CYS A 478 10.39 -16.94 23.82
N LEU A 479 11.56 -16.70 24.42
CA LEU A 479 12.19 -15.38 24.48
C LEU A 479 13.47 -15.28 23.66
N ASP A 480 13.97 -16.39 23.10
CA ASP A 480 15.31 -16.47 22.54
C ASP A 480 15.50 -15.63 21.28
N ASP A 481 14.46 -15.56 20.44
CA ASP A 481 14.45 -14.91 19.12
C ASP A 481 13.14 -14.12 18.91
N PRO A 482 13.20 -12.80 18.62
CA PRO A 482 12.02 -11.98 18.27
C PRO A 482 11.17 -12.51 17.12
N SER A 483 11.75 -13.26 16.17
CA SER A 483 11.02 -13.91 15.07
C SER A 483 10.21 -15.14 15.55
N GLN A 484 10.55 -15.67 16.73
CA GLN A 484 9.98 -16.89 17.31
C GLN A 484 9.27 -16.64 18.65
N PHE A 485 8.94 -15.39 18.98
CA PHE A 485 8.23 -15.07 20.21
C PHE A 485 6.90 -15.82 20.29
N ALA A 486 6.71 -16.50 21.42
CA ALA A 486 5.51 -17.25 21.72
C ALA A 486 5.18 -17.13 23.20
N ILE A 487 3.90 -16.90 23.49
CA ILE A 487 3.32 -16.98 24.84
C ILE A 487 2.55 -18.30 24.92
N VAL A 488 2.87 -19.10 25.93
CA VAL A 488 2.25 -20.41 26.16
C VAL A 488 1.42 -20.34 27.44
N THR A 489 0.13 -20.65 27.33
CA THR A 489 -0.80 -20.72 28.46
C THR A 489 -1.47 -22.08 28.53
N GLN A 490 -2.14 -22.34 29.64
CA GLN A 490 -3.03 -23.50 29.76
C GLN A 490 -4.08 -23.48 28.63
N TYR A 491 -4.37 -24.64 28.06
CA TYR A 491 -5.51 -24.80 27.14
C TYR A 491 -6.79 -25.10 27.92
N ILE A 492 -7.90 -24.48 27.52
CA ILE A 492 -9.22 -24.64 28.14
C ILE A 492 -10.18 -25.25 27.11
N SER A 493 -10.72 -26.42 27.43
CA SER A 493 -11.37 -27.33 26.48
C SER A 493 -12.84 -27.04 26.17
N GLY A 494 -13.39 -25.88 26.54
CA GLY A 494 -14.79 -25.50 26.27
C GLY A 494 -14.97 -24.35 25.26
N GLY A 495 -13.88 -23.74 24.77
CA GLY A 495 -13.94 -22.63 23.84
C GLY A 495 -14.40 -21.32 24.49
N SER A 496 -14.49 -20.25 23.69
CA SER A 496 -14.87 -18.92 24.19
C SER A 496 -16.35 -18.87 24.61
N LEU A 497 -16.71 -17.97 25.51
CA LEU A 497 -18.10 -17.70 25.89
C LEU A 497 -18.94 -17.29 24.67
N PHE A 498 -18.33 -16.62 23.69
CA PHE A 498 -18.92 -16.37 22.38
C PHE A 498 -19.26 -17.67 21.64
N SER A 499 -18.33 -18.61 21.54
CA SER A 499 -18.55 -19.90 20.88
C SER A 499 -19.66 -20.71 21.58
N LEU A 500 -19.70 -20.69 22.91
CA LEU A 500 -20.73 -21.38 23.70
C LEU A 500 -22.13 -20.77 23.50
N LEU A 501 -22.24 -19.44 23.54
CA LEU A 501 -23.53 -18.74 23.48
C LEU A 501 -24.07 -18.59 22.06
N HIS A 502 -23.20 -18.36 21.07
CA HIS A 502 -23.62 -18.00 19.72
C HIS A 502 -23.37 -19.08 18.67
N GLU A 503 -22.21 -19.75 18.68
CA GLU A 503 -21.90 -20.79 17.68
C GLU A 503 -22.59 -22.12 18.03
N GLN A 504 -22.57 -22.51 19.31
CA GLN A 504 -23.18 -23.75 19.80
C GLN A 504 -24.65 -23.58 20.20
N LYS A 505 -25.19 -22.34 20.19
CA LYS A 505 -26.57 -21.97 20.61
C LYS A 505 -27.01 -22.62 21.93
N ARG A 506 -26.09 -22.81 22.89
CA ARG A 506 -26.44 -23.40 24.18
C ARG A 506 -27.23 -22.40 25.01
N ASN A 507 -28.44 -22.80 25.42
CA ASN A 507 -29.18 -22.10 26.46
C ASN A 507 -28.55 -22.43 27.81
N LEU A 508 -27.66 -21.54 28.30
CA LEU A 508 -27.14 -21.63 29.66
C LEU A 508 -28.29 -21.40 30.66
N ASP A 509 -28.43 -22.32 31.62
CA ASP A 509 -29.34 -22.13 32.75
C ASP A 509 -28.87 -20.96 33.64
N LEU A 510 -29.76 -20.50 34.53
CA LEU A 510 -29.48 -19.37 35.40
C LEU A 510 -28.30 -19.65 36.33
N GLN A 511 -28.13 -20.90 36.76
CA GLN A 511 -27.06 -21.32 37.65
C GLN A 511 -25.69 -21.20 36.97
N SER A 512 -25.54 -21.68 35.74
CA SER A 512 -24.32 -21.59 34.94
C SER A 512 -23.97 -20.14 34.61
N LYS A 513 -24.97 -19.32 34.28
CA LYS A 513 -24.78 -17.86 34.08
C LYS A 513 -24.25 -17.18 35.34
N LEU A 514 -24.81 -17.52 36.50
CA LEU A 514 -24.38 -16.96 37.77
C LEU A 514 -22.95 -17.40 38.12
N ILE A 515 -22.60 -18.67 37.91
CA ILE A 515 -21.24 -19.18 38.13
C ILE A 515 -20.23 -18.43 37.25
N ILE A 516 -20.51 -18.29 35.95
CA ILE A 516 -19.63 -17.57 35.02
C ILE A 516 -19.47 -16.11 35.46
N ALA A 517 -20.57 -15.43 35.81
CA ALA A 517 -20.51 -14.03 36.24
C ALA A 517 -19.70 -13.86 37.54
N VAL A 518 -19.87 -14.76 38.51
CA VAL A 518 -19.14 -14.74 39.78
C VAL A 518 -17.66 -15.02 39.57
N ASP A 519 -17.29 -15.97 38.73
CA ASP A 519 -15.89 -16.30 38.49
C ASP A 519 -15.17 -15.22 37.68
N VAL A 520 -15.82 -14.58 36.71
CA VAL A 520 -15.28 -13.38 36.04
C VAL A 520 -15.10 -12.24 37.05
N ALA A 521 -16.07 -12.02 37.95
CA ALA A 521 -15.96 -10.99 38.97
C ALA A 521 -14.80 -11.25 39.93
N LYS A 522 -14.62 -12.49 40.41
CA LYS A 522 -13.48 -12.90 41.24
C LYS A 522 -12.15 -12.72 40.51
N GLY A 523 -12.10 -13.07 39.22
CA GLY A 523 -10.92 -12.85 38.38
C GLY A 523 -10.56 -11.36 38.28
N MET A 524 -11.55 -10.49 38.05
CA MET A 524 -11.33 -9.03 38.00
C MET A 524 -10.95 -8.44 39.36
N GLU A 525 -11.60 -8.87 40.44
CA GLU A 525 -11.25 -8.49 41.80
C GLU A 525 -9.79 -8.85 42.12
N TYR A 526 -9.37 -10.07 41.77
CA TYR A 526 -7.98 -10.50 41.91
C TYR A 526 -7.03 -9.56 41.14
N LEU A 527 -7.31 -9.26 39.87
CA LEU A 527 -6.46 -8.38 39.05
C LEU A 527 -6.36 -6.96 39.62
N HIS A 528 -7.47 -6.40 40.14
CA HIS A 528 -7.50 -5.06 40.71
C HIS A 528 -6.82 -4.96 42.08
N ASN A 529 -6.78 -6.05 42.85
CA ASN A 529 -6.21 -6.08 44.20
C ASN A 529 -4.73 -6.50 44.25
N LEU A 530 -4.07 -6.67 43.10
CA LEU A 530 -2.62 -6.89 43.05
C LEU A 530 -1.86 -5.65 43.57
N THR A 531 -0.63 -5.86 44.05
CA THR A 531 0.26 -4.77 44.50
C THR A 531 0.53 -3.73 43.41
N GLN A 532 0.46 -4.15 42.15
CA GLN A 532 0.28 -3.29 40.99
C GLN A 532 -1.04 -3.68 40.32
N PRO A 533 -2.13 -2.91 40.53
CA PRO A 533 -3.43 -3.21 39.97
C PRO A 533 -3.38 -3.33 38.45
N ILE A 534 -4.10 -4.31 37.90
CA ILE A 534 -4.12 -4.57 36.46
C ILE A 534 -5.52 -4.27 35.93
N ILE A 535 -5.64 -3.24 35.09
CA ILE A 535 -6.93 -2.87 34.48
C ILE A 535 -7.07 -3.60 33.14
N HIS A 536 -7.98 -4.57 33.08
CA HIS A 536 -8.27 -5.34 31.86
C HIS A 536 -9.17 -4.53 30.90
N ARG A 537 -8.57 -3.71 30.03
CA ARG A 537 -9.28 -2.71 29.20
C ARG A 537 -10.22 -3.27 28.13
N ASP A 538 -10.08 -4.55 27.80
CA ASP A 538 -10.82 -5.20 26.70
C ASP A 538 -11.74 -6.33 27.18
N LEU A 539 -12.36 -6.26 28.37
CA LEU A 539 -13.25 -7.34 28.82
C LEU A 539 -14.44 -7.54 27.88
N ASN A 540 -14.41 -8.61 27.08
CA ASN A 540 -15.43 -8.93 26.10
C ASN A 540 -15.71 -10.45 26.02
N ARG A 541 -16.78 -10.82 25.33
CA ARG A 541 -17.28 -12.20 25.19
C ARG A 541 -16.33 -13.18 24.48
N TYR A 542 -15.27 -12.69 23.81
CA TYR A 542 -14.25 -13.52 23.16
C TYR A 542 -13.10 -13.89 24.11
N ILE A 543 -12.98 -13.19 25.25
CA ILE A 543 -11.86 -13.29 26.20
C ILE A 543 -12.22 -14.14 27.43
N ALA A 544 -13.50 -14.32 27.74
CA ALA A 544 -13.95 -15.31 28.70
C ALA A 544 -13.99 -16.69 28.03
N VAL A 545 -13.27 -17.66 28.57
CA VAL A 545 -13.30 -19.08 28.12
C VAL A 545 -14.15 -19.90 29.09
N ASP A 546 -14.71 -21.03 28.67
CA ASP A 546 -15.50 -21.92 29.55
C ASP A 546 -14.73 -22.21 30.87
N ASN A 547 -15.39 -22.06 32.02
CA ASN A 547 -14.80 -21.87 33.38
C ASN A 547 -14.32 -20.45 33.74
N ALA A 548 -14.75 -19.42 33.00
CA ALA A 548 -14.63 -18.01 33.37
C ALA A 548 -13.19 -17.54 33.66
N GLN A 549 -12.21 -18.12 32.96
CA GLN A 549 -10.85 -17.61 32.98
C GLN A 549 -10.69 -16.43 32.02
N ILE A 550 -10.14 -15.33 32.52
CA ILE A 550 -9.89 -14.09 31.77
C ILE A 550 -8.58 -14.24 30.97
N ILE A 551 -8.65 -14.08 29.65
CA ILE A 551 -7.47 -13.97 28.77
C ILE A 551 -7.00 -12.51 28.73
N ASN A 552 -5.87 -12.21 29.39
CA ASN A 552 -5.36 -10.85 29.49
C ASN A 552 -4.68 -10.41 28.18
N HIS A 553 -5.37 -9.64 27.34
CA HIS A 553 -4.87 -9.24 26.00
C HIS A 553 -4.51 -7.76 25.84
N ASN A 554 -4.88 -6.89 26.79
CA ASN A 554 -4.50 -5.46 26.78
C ASN A 554 -4.75 -4.85 28.18
N SER A 555 -3.75 -4.88 29.06
CA SER A 555 -3.90 -4.35 30.42
C SER A 555 -2.76 -3.42 30.81
N GLU A 556 -3.08 -2.20 31.26
CA GLU A 556 -2.13 -1.20 31.80
C GLU A 556 -1.94 -1.38 33.31
N THR A 557 -0.71 -1.15 33.78
CA THR A 557 -0.34 -0.98 35.20
C THR A 557 -0.68 0.40 35.69
#